data_AF-A0A9D5LSG8-F1
#
_entry.id   AF-A0A9D5LSG8-F1
#
_cell.length_a   1.000
_cell.length_b   1.000
_cell.length_c   1.000
_cell.angle_alpha   90.00
_cell.angle_beta   90.00
_cell.angle_gamma   90.00
#
_symmetry.space_group_name_H-M   'P 1'
#
loop_
_entity.id
_entity.type
_entity.pdbx_description
1 polymer ?
#
loop_
_entity_poly.entity_id
_entity_poly.type
_entity_poly.pdbx_seq_one_letter_code
_entity_poly.pdbx_strand_id
1 'polypeptide(L)'
;MKKFYTLLSAALLGTMMVSAAVRVTEAKPSATLEAKQFNTTQTFSTEKVAVNKKATSYKAPAKAAAADAAAVTGEYLFKAYARNFDSATNGLPSAYWMNESVPYIEVAEDNSVTIEGFWDATFNLTGTYDPEAGTITIPYTQKVTVPTSTGSIDLCVYVINFDTKVASDLVLNVDASNRLLTWTPADNGQQYLETLIIGTYGQYSGSQIYDQLYDCAFNRVNAIMSWNYVDENGDFVIGEDGNYETESTYVYAEKSTDGYTVYNFCDFSPYQGYEGCFDLPVNLSIDKEAHTLTATNQALPFSGVDFYLCGVDNTGYFQLENPEVIFVGDEIEIAENYTVTDFYTEVLGILGVVGQNMYGADFYDVELLLLEPAFSGSDDAGIASVVVDNNQNAPVEYFNLQGVRVENPSAGLYIRRQGNQTIKVLVK
;
A
#
# COMPACT_ATOMS: atom_id res chain seq x y z
N MET A 1 46.50 -57.04 -7.92
CA MET A 1 46.39 -57.92 -9.11
C MET A 1 45.04 -57.69 -9.77
N LYS A 2 45.05 -57.48 -11.10
CA LYS A 2 43.96 -57.66 -12.11
C LYS A 2 42.65 -56.85 -11.91
N LYS A 3 42.35 -55.80 -12.68
CA LYS A 3 42.04 -55.66 -14.13
C LYS A 3 40.59 -56.06 -14.54
N PHE A 4 39.88 -55.04 -15.05
CA PHE A 4 39.06 -54.99 -16.30
C PHE A 4 37.54 -55.34 -16.32
N TYR A 5 36.76 -54.30 -16.69
CA TYR A 5 35.63 -54.14 -17.64
C TYR A 5 34.68 -55.30 -18.01
N THR A 6 33.38 -55.01 -18.22
CA THR A 6 32.68 -55.00 -19.54
C THR A 6 31.16 -54.71 -19.44
N LEU A 7 30.76 -53.58 -20.04
CA LEU A 7 29.57 -53.26 -20.88
C LEU A 7 28.15 -53.86 -20.65
N LEU A 8 27.20 -52.92 -20.54
CA LEU A 8 25.98 -52.74 -21.35
C LEU A 8 24.80 -53.74 -21.22
N SER A 9 23.68 -53.25 -20.69
CA SER A 9 22.38 -53.37 -21.38
C SER A 9 21.46 -52.23 -20.93
N ALA A 10 20.94 -51.53 -21.93
CA ALA A 10 19.98 -50.45 -21.80
C ALA A 10 18.54 -50.99 -21.81
N ALA A 11 17.63 -50.10 -21.36
CA ALA A 11 16.16 -50.13 -21.45
C ALA A 11 15.49 -50.95 -20.33
N LEU A 12 14.54 -50.41 -19.56
CA LEU A 12 13.39 -49.63 -20.00
C LEU A 12 13.01 -48.51 -19.02
N LEU A 13 12.52 -47.43 -19.63
CA LEU A 13 11.80 -46.30 -19.06
C LEU A 13 10.74 -46.71 -18.03
N GLY A 14 10.81 -46.06 -16.87
CA GLY A 14 9.70 -45.92 -15.92
C GLY A 14 9.85 -44.56 -15.27
N THR A 15 9.38 -43.52 -15.95
CA THR A 15 9.21 -42.19 -15.40
C THR A 15 8.28 -42.27 -14.18
N MET A 16 8.86 -42.18 -12.99
CA MET A 16 8.19 -41.64 -11.82
C MET A 16 9.07 -40.52 -11.30
N MET A 17 8.94 -39.34 -11.92
CA MET A 17 9.15 -38.11 -11.16
C MET A 17 7.98 -38.04 -10.19
N VAL A 18 8.17 -38.58 -8.99
CA VAL A 18 7.45 -38.07 -7.84
C VAL A 18 8.22 -36.80 -7.48
N SER A 19 7.66 -35.62 -7.76
CA SER A 19 8.15 -34.44 -7.05
C SER A 19 7.88 -34.71 -5.57
N ALA A 20 8.95 -34.83 -4.81
CA ALA A 20 8.83 -34.90 -3.37
C ALA A 20 8.56 -33.47 -2.93
N ALA A 21 7.30 -33.17 -2.59
CA ALA A 21 6.91 -31.93 -1.94
C ALA A 21 7.87 -31.66 -0.77
N VAL A 22 8.59 -30.56 -0.85
CA VAL A 22 9.50 -30.11 0.19
C VAL A 22 8.63 -29.58 1.34
N ARG A 23 8.49 -30.38 2.40
CA ARG A 23 7.76 -30.06 3.65
C ARG A 23 8.74 -29.54 4.67
N VAL A 24 8.52 -28.37 5.25
CA VAL A 24 9.60 -27.70 6.01
C VAL A 24 9.23 -27.21 7.42
N THR A 25 7.95 -27.16 7.82
CA THR A 25 7.58 -26.91 9.23
C THR A 25 6.20 -27.49 9.54
N GLU A 26 6.03 -28.13 10.71
CA GLU A 26 4.72 -28.59 11.21
C GLU A 26 4.02 -27.42 11.91
N ALA A 27 3.00 -26.84 11.29
CA ALA A 27 2.00 -26.06 12.00
C ALA A 27 1.02 -27.04 12.66
N LYS A 28 0.67 -26.82 13.92
CA LYS A 28 -0.38 -27.63 14.56
C LYS A 28 -1.74 -27.09 14.09
N PRO A 29 -2.52 -27.82 13.28
CA PRO A 29 -3.87 -27.39 12.97
C PRO A 29 -4.73 -27.43 14.23
N SER A 30 -5.57 -26.41 14.40
CA SER A 30 -6.53 -26.33 15.49
C SER A 30 -7.46 -27.54 15.49
N ALA A 31 -7.74 -28.09 16.67
CA ALA A 31 -8.72 -29.15 16.82
C ALA A 31 -10.11 -28.58 16.51
N THR A 32 -10.65 -28.88 15.33
CA THR A 32 -12.04 -28.64 14.87
C THR A 32 -12.92 -27.95 15.90
N LEU A 33 -13.02 -26.63 15.81
CA LEU A 33 -14.06 -25.85 16.45
C LEU A 33 -15.10 -25.52 15.39
N GLU A 34 -16.33 -26.01 15.58
CA GLU A 34 -17.48 -25.59 14.78
C GLU A 34 -17.48 -24.07 14.67
N ALA A 35 -17.73 -23.52 13.48
CA ALA A 35 -17.81 -22.10 13.16
C ALA A 35 -18.47 -21.33 14.31
N LYS A 36 -17.65 -20.77 15.19
CA LYS A 36 -18.14 -19.88 16.23
C LYS A 36 -18.26 -18.55 15.56
N GLN A 37 -19.52 -18.17 15.27
CA GLN A 37 -19.86 -16.77 15.07
C GLN A 37 -19.12 -15.95 16.12
N PHE A 38 -18.26 -15.07 15.66
CA PHE A 38 -17.62 -14.08 16.49
C PHE A 38 -18.73 -13.24 17.12
N ASN A 39 -19.00 -13.46 18.40
CA ASN A 39 -19.71 -12.50 19.23
C ASN A 39 -18.71 -11.44 19.70
N THR A 40 -17.94 -10.86 18.78
CA THR A 40 -17.33 -9.56 19.02
C THR A 40 -18.47 -8.55 18.98
N THR A 41 -19.07 -8.33 20.15
CA THR A 41 -19.52 -6.98 20.48
C THR A 41 -18.28 -6.09 20.63
N GLN A 42 -17.41 -6.03 19.62
CA GLN A 42 -16.69 -4.80 19.38
C GLN A 42 -17.80 -3.82 19.06
N THR A 43 -18.10 -2.95 20.01
CA THR A 43 -18.90 -1.79 19.72
C THR A 43 -18.05 -1.02 18.72
N PHE A 44 -18.30 -1.23 17.43
CA PHE A 44 -17.71 -0.42 16.38
C PHE A 44 -18.03 1.01 16.79
N SER A 45 -17.00 1.74 17.18
CA SER A 45 -17.14 3.16 17.35
C SER A 45 -17.54 3.67 15.98
N THR A 46 -18.81 4.02 15.84
CA THR A 46 -19.34 4.76 14.69
C THR A 46 -18.66 6.13 14.52
N GLU A 47 -17.62 6.45 15.32
CA GLU A 47 -16.60 7.41 14.95
C GLU A 47 -15.83 6.89 13.73
N LYS A 48 -16.52 6.95 12.60
CA LYS A 48 -16.01 7.20 11.26
C LYS A 48 -14.49 7.05 11.21
N VAL A 49 -14.02 5.93 10.69
CA VAL A 49 -12.88 6.01 9.76
C VAL A 49 -13.24 7.17 8.85
N ALA A 50 -12.53 8.28 8.99
CA ALA A 50 -12.87 9.50 8.29
C ALA A 50 -12.45 9.35 6.83
N VAL A 51 -13.12 8.43 6.13
CA VAL A 51 -13.09 8.29 4.68
C VAL A 51 -13.48 9.67 4.15
N ASN A 52 -12.52 10.39 3.57
CA ASN A 52 -12.69 11.72 2.99
C ASN A 52 -12.73 12.94 3.95
N LYS A 53 -11.90 13.00 5.00
CA LYS A 53 -11.56 14.33 5.56
C LYS A 53 -10.47 14.99 4.71
N LYS A 54 -10.89 16.04 3.97
CA LYS A 54 -10.05 17.01 3.25
C LYS A 54 -8.74 17.25 4.00
N ALA A 55 -7.59 16.93 3.41
CA ALA A 55 -6.34 17.44 3.92
C ALA A 55 -6.47 18.97 4.00
N THR A 56 -6.33 19.55 5.19
CA THR A 56 -6.10 20.99 5.30
C THR A 56 -4.72 21.23 4.72
N SER A 57 -4.66 21.52 3.42
CA SER A 57 -3.44 21.84 2.70
C SER A 57 -2.74 23.00 3.42
N TYR A 58 -1.64 22.71 4.11
CA TYR A 58 -0.72 23.76 4.50
C TYR A 58 -0.01 24.21 3.23
N LYS A 59 0.01 25.51 2.96
CA LYS A 59 0.70 26.05 1.78
C LYS A 59 2.20 25.85 1.98
N ALA A 60 2.86 25.23 1.00
CA ALA A 60 4.31 25.16 0.93
C ALA A 60 4.93 26.56 1.21
N PRO A 61 6.14 26.63 1.78
CA PRO A 61 6.86 27.88 1.92
C PRO A 61 6.86 28.63 0.57
N ALA A 62 6.77 29.96 0.61
CA ALA A 62 6.78 30.75 -0.61
C ALA A 62 7.98 30.39 -1.49
N LYS A 63 7.79 30.38 -2.82
CA LYS A 63 8.82 30.05 -3.81
C LYS A 63 10.16 30.66 -3.38
N ALA A 64 11.18 29.81 -3.25
CA ALA A 64 12.51 30.25 -2.88
C ALA A 64 13.01 31.32 -3.86
N ALA A 65 13.65 32.36 -3.34
CA ALA A 65 14.32 33.33 -4.17
C ALA A 65 15.50 32.65 -4.88
N ALA A 66 15.75 33.02 -6.14
CA ALA A 66 16.92 32.56 -6.87
C ALA A 66 18.20 32.89 -6.09
N ALA A 67 19.09 31.91 -5.94
CA ALA A 67 20.39 32.06 -5.31
C ALA A 67 21.47 31.52 -6.25
N ASP A 68 22.69 32.04 -6.15
CA ASP A 68 23.82 31.49 -6.89
C ASP A 68 24.41 30.25 -6.20
N ALA A 69 25.20 29.46 -6.94
CA ALA A 69 25.79 28.22 -6.43
C ALA A 69 26.59 28.42 -5.13
N ALA A 70 27.35 29.51 -5.04
CA ALA A 70 28.17 29.81 -3.86
C ALA A 70 27.31 30.10 -2.61
N ALA A 71 26.18 30.78 -2.76
CA ALA A 71 25.23 31.06 -1.68
C ALA A 71 24.50 29.79 -1.22
N VAL A 72 24.31 28.81 -2.11
CA VAL A 72 23.65 27.55 -1.78
C VAL A 72 24.58 26.62 -1.00
N THR A 73 25.88 26.59 -1.25
CA THR A 73 26.79 25.67 -0.54
C THR A 73 26.76 25.86 1.00
N GLY A 74 26.71 24.74 1.74
CA GLY A 74 26.75 24.69 3.20
C GLY A 74 25.79 23.70 3.84
N GLU A 75 25.64 23.80 5.16
CA GLU A 75 24.74 22.98 5.97
C GLU A 75 23.30 23.49 5.89
N TYR A 76 22.35 22.55 5.80
CA TYR A 76 20.91 22.82 5.77
C TYR A 76 20.19 21.95 6.78
N LEU A 77 19.13 22.46 7.38
CA LEU A 77 18.17 21.61 8.08
C LEU A 77 17.24 20.97 7.03
N PHE A 78 17.34 19.66 6.87
CA PHE A 78 16.40 18.92 6.03
C PHE A 78 15.10 18.74 6.79
N LYS A 79 14.03 19.23 6.16
CA LYS A 79 12.67 19.03 6.64
C LYS A 79 11.84 18.37 5.59
N ALA A 80 11.20 17.30 5.98
CA ALA A 80 10.12 16.77 5.21
C ALA A 80 8.81 17.08 5.91
N TYR A 81 7.83 17.47 5.11
CA TYR A 81 6.50 17.67 5.61
C TYR A 81 5.88 16.31 5.82
N ALA A 82 5.46 15.92 7.05
CA ALA A 82 4.95 14.65 7.61
C ALA A 82 3.46 14.65 8.03
N ARG A 83 2.77 13.50 8.02
CA ARG A 83 1.42 13.34 8.60
C ARG A 83 1.48 12.48 9.86
N ASN A 84 0.93 12.99 10.96
CA ASN A 84 0.88 12.29 12.25
C ASN A 84 -0.43 11.51 12.36
N PHE A 85 -0.34 10.23 12.68
CA PHE A 85 -1.47 9.36 13.03
C PHE A 85 -1.41 8.88 14.49
N ASP A 86 -0.75 9.63 15.39
CA ASP A 86 -0.66 9.28 16.81
C ASP A 86 -2.05 8.95 17.42
N SER A 87 -2.18 7.71 17.88
CA SER A 87 -3.36 7.13 18.50
C SER A 87 -3.73 7.80 19.83
N ALA A 88 -2.81 8.56 20.44
CA ALA A 88 -3.02 9.23 21.72
C ALA A 88 -3.91 10.49 21.67
N THR A 89 -4.26 10.99 20.48
CA THR A 89 -5.04 12.24 20.35
C THR A 89 -6.24 12.11 19.40
N ASN A 90 -7.27 11.35 19.80
CA ASN A 90 -8.65 11.41 19.29
C ASN A 90 -8.82 11.79 17.79
N GLY A 91 -8.16 11.04 16.90
CA GLY A 91 -8.65 10.82 15.54
C GLY A 91 -8.63 12.00 14.56
N LEU A 92 -7.74 12.97 14.70
CA LEU A 92 -7.50 13.94 13.62
C LEU A 92 -6.08 13.81 13.06
N PRO A 93 -5.91 13.38 11.80
CA PRO A 93 -4.60 13.36 11.19
C PRO A 93 -4.13 14.80 11.01
N SER A 94 -3.14 15.20 11.82
CA SER A 94 -2.51 16.50 11.74
C SER A 94 -1.22 16.37 10.94
N ALA A 95 -0.90 17.38 10.15
CA ALA A 95 0.31 17.36 9.35
C ALA A 95 1.30 18.38 9.92
N TYR A 96 2.56 17.99 10.01
CA TYR A 96 3.62 18.68 10.74
C TYR A 96 4.95 18.58 9.99
N TRP A 97 5.86 19.50 10.28
CA TRP A 97 7.22 19.41 9.76
C TRP A 97 8.03 18.50 10.66
N MET A 98 8.63 17.47 10.08
CA MET A 98 9.68 16.69 10.73
C MET A 98 11.04 17.26 10.37
N ASN A 99 11.93 17.27 11.36
CA ASN A 99 13.33 17.56 11.16
C ASN A 99 14.02 16.21 11.05
N GLU A 100 14.58 15.91 9.90
CA GLU A 100 15.09 14.56 9.60
C GLU A 100 16.60 14.49 9.74
N SER A 101 17.32 15.48 9.21
CA SER A 101 18.78 15.53 9.32
C SER A 101 19.36 16.92 9.03
N VAL A 102 20.68 17.04 9.09
CA VAL A 102 21.42 18.25 8.71
C VAL A 102 22.39 17.92 7.57
N PRO A 103 21.94 17.83 6.30
CA PRO A 103 22.84 17.54 5.20
C PRO A 103 23.77 18.72 4.89
N TYR A 104 24.96 18.39 4.39
CA TYR A 104 25.86 19.34 3.75
C TYR A 104 25.68 19.30 2.23
N ILE A 105 25.45 20.47 1.63
CA ILE A 105 25.26 20.62 0.18
C ILE A 105 26.49 21.34 -0.38
N GLU A 106 27.09 20.76 -1.41
CA GLU A 106 28.11 21.40 -2.24
C GLU A 106 27.56 21.61 -3.65
N VAL A 107 27.58 22.86 -4.14
CA VAL A 107 27.16 23.20 -5.51
C VAL A 107 28.36 23.74 -6.30
N ALA A 108 28.68 23.09 -7.42
CA ALA A 108 29.74 23.49 -8.32
C ALA A 108 29.29 24.60 -9.29
N GLU A 109 30.25 25.20 -10.02
CA GLU A 109 29.97 26.29 -10.98
C GLU A 109 29.07 25.86 -12.16
N ASP A 110 29.05 24.56 -12.50
CA ASP A 110 28.19 23.98 -13.53
C ASP A 110 26.81 23.55 -12.99
N ASN A 111 26.49 23.95 -11.75
CA ASN A 111 25.30 23.57 -10.99
C ASN A 111 25.19 22.08 -10.64
N SER A 112 26.25 21.28 -10.82
CA SER A 112 26.28 19.95 -10.22
C SER A 112 26.30 20.03 -8.70
N VAL A 113 25.61 19.10 -8.04
CA VAL A 113 25.42 19.10 -6.59
C VAL A 113 25.91 17.78 -5.99
N THR A 114 26.60 17.86 -4.86
CA THR A 114 26.79 16.74 -3.93
C THR A 114 26.04 17.02 -2.63
N ILE A 115 25.33 16.03 -2.11
CA ILE A 115 24.67 16.11 -0.80
C ILE A 115 25.22 15.00 0.10
N GLU A 116 25.74 15.38 1.25
CA GLU A 116 26.26 14.47 2.28
C GLU A 116 25.33 14.45 3.49
N GLY A 117 25.10 13.29 4.10
CA GLY A 117 24.25 13.17 5.31
C GLY A 117 22.77 13.43 5.05
N PHE A 118 22.31 13.20 3.81
CA PHE A 118 20.89 13.29 3.49
C PHE A 118 20.11 12.26 4.30
N TRP A 119 19.17 12.72 5.13
CA TRP A 119 18.33 11.88 5.99
C TRP A 119 19.14 10.88 6.83
N ASP A 120 20.22 11.38 7.45
CA ASP A 120 21.18 10.63 8.27
C ASP A 120 21.83 9.43 7.55
N ALA A 121 21.70 9.37 6.23
CA ALA A 121 22.33 8.34 5.43
C ALA A 121 23.86 8.48 5.42
N THR A 122 24.54 7.33 5.39
CA THR A 122 26.00 7.23 5.33
C THR A 122 26.56 7.37 3.90
N PHE A 123 25.69 7.58 2.91
CA PHE A 123 26.06 7.72 1.49
C PHE A 123 25.83 9.15 0.99
N ASN A 124 26.49 9.48 -0.12
CA ASN A 124 26.37 10.78 -0.77
C ASN A 124 25.42 10.68 -1.97
N LEU A 125 24.59 11.71 -2.15
CA LEU A 125 23.73 11.89 -3.31
C LEU A 125 24.33 12.91 -4.27
N THR A 126 23.98 12.80 -5.55
CA THR A 126 24.40 13.75 -6.58
C THR A 126 23.19 14.24 -7.34
N GLY A 127 23.16 15.53 -7.65
CA GLY A 127 22.02 16.15 -8.31
C GLY A 127 22.40 17.34 -9.16
N THR A 128 21.39 18.09 -9.58
CA THR A 128 21.56 19.36 -10.31
C THR A 128 20.75 20.45 -9.63
N TYR A 129 21.37 21.61 -9.41
CA TYR A 129 20.71 22.80 -8.90
C TYR A 129 20.10 23.61 -10.05
N ASP A 130 18.85 24.03 -9.89
CA ASP A 130 18.17 25.00 -10.74
C ASP A 130 18.06 26.33 -9.97
N PRO A 131 18.86 27.36 -10.33
CA PRO A 131 18.82 28.66 -9.69
C PRO A 131 17.49 29.42 -9.90
N GLU A 132 16.79 29.22 -11.01
CA GLU A 132 15.54 29.93 -11.30
C GLU A 132 14.34 29.34 -10.55
N ALA A 133 14.35 28.01 -10.37
CA ALA A 133 13.37 27.30 -9.57
C ALA A 133 13.69 27.35 -8.07
N GLY A 134 14.97 27.46 -7.71
CA GLY A 134 15.44 27.34 -6.33
C GLY A 134 15.35 25.89 -5.84
N THR A 135 15.67 24.92 -6.69
CA THR A 135 15.49 23.49 -6.42
C THR A 135 16.72 22.66 -6.74
N ILE A 136 16.94 21.57 -6.00
CA ILE A 136 17.91 20.53 -6.34
C ILE A 136 17.14 19.29 -6.79
N THR A 137 17.49 18.76 -7.97
CA THR A 137 16.91 17.52 -8.49
C THR A 137 17.93 16.39 -8.36
N ILE A 138 17.53 15.30 -7.71
CA ILE A 138 18.32 14.08 -7.53
C ILE A 138 17.70 13.00 -8.41
N PRO A 139 18.44 12.44 -9.40
CA PRO A 139 17.88 11.46 -10.31
C PRO A 139 17.45 10.19 -9.60
N TYR A 140 16.23 9.70 -9.86
CA TYR A 140 15.75 8.45 -9.26
C TYR A 140 16.56 7.22 -9.71
N THR A 141 17.23 7.35 -10.86
CA THR A 141 18.14 6.34 -11.40
C THR A 141 19.54 6.40 -10.79
N GLN A 142 19.79 7.29 -9.82
CA GLN A 142 21.07 7.33 -9.13
C GLN A 142 21.22 6.08 -8.25
N LYS A 143 22.29 5.33 -8.49
CA LYS A 143 22.70 4.22 -7.63
C LYS A 143 23.69 4.69 -6.57
N VAL A 144 23.46 4.33 -5.32
CA VAL A 144 24.41 4.48 -4.22
C VAL A 144 24.70 3.12 -3.60
N THR A 145 25.97 2.80 -3.36
CA THR A 145 26.37 1.51 -2.77
C THR A 145 26.74 1.73 -1.32
N VAL A 146 26.01 1.09 -0.41
CA VAL A 146 26.21 1.20 1.05
C VAL A 146 26.88 -0.06 1.57
N PRO A 147 28.04 0.03 2.26
CA PRO A 147 28.68 -1.12 2.86
C PRO A 147 27.86 -1.64 4.07
N THR A 148 27.77 -2.95 4.20
CA THR A 148 27.12 -3.64 5.33
C THR A 148 28.14 -4.54 6.05
N SER A 149 27.76 -5.09 7.21
CA SER A 149 28.63 -6.02 7.97
C SER A 149 28.98 -7.30 7.20
N THR A 150 28.18 -7.67 6.20
CA THR A 150 28.32 -8.91 5.41
C THR A 150 28.59 -8.66 3.93
N GLY A 151 28.63 -7.41 3.47
CA GLY A 151 28.83 -7.08 2.06
C GLY A 151 28.48 -5.62 1.75
N SER A 152 27.61 -5.42 0.76
CA SER A 152 27.10 -4.11 0.38
C SER A 152 25.70 -4.24 -0.21
N ILE A 153 24.90 -3.18 -0.08
CA ILE A 153 23.59 -3.04 -0.71
C ILE A 153 23.62 -1.86 -1.68
N ASP A 154 23.01 -2.04 -2.85
CA ASP A 154 22.82 -0.96 -3.83
C ASP A 154 21.43 -0.35 -3.61
N LEU A 155 21.38 0.93 -3.24
CA LEU A 155 20.17 1.69 -2.98
C LEU A 155 19.99 2.83 -4.00
N CYS A 156 18.81 3.40 -4.01
CA CYS A 156 18.45 4.63 -4.72
C CYS A 156 17.44 5.43 -3.90
N VAL A 157 17.42 6.74 -4.13
CA VAL A 157 16.47 7.66 -3.51
C VAL A 157 15.55 8.19 -4.58
N TYR A 158 14.24 8.08 -4.37
CA TYR A 158 13.25 8.45 -5.36
C TYR A 158 11.92 8.85 -4.73
N VAL A 159 11.07 9.49 -5.53
CA VAL A 159 9.66 9.74 -5.17
C VAL A 159 8.80 8.77 -5.95
N ILE A 160 7.80 8.16 -5.32
CA ILE A 160 6.77 7.37 -6.03
C ILE A 160 5.44 8.07 -5.95
N ASN A 161 4.77 8.17 -7.08
CA ASN A 161 3.35 8.44 -7.12
C ASN A 161 2.54 7.16 -6.88
N PHE A 162 1.62 7.17 -5.91
CA PHE A 162 0.86 5.97 -5.53
C PHE A 162 -0.11 5.48 -6.60
N ASP A 163 -0.66 6.38 -7.42
CA ASP A 163 -1.62 6.00 -8.46
C ASP A 163 -0.93 5.34 -9.64
N THR A 164 0.19 5.92 -10.07
CA THR A 164 0.87 5.42 -11.27
C THR A 164 1.92 4.37 -10.95
N LYS A 165 2.34 4.25 -9.68
CA LYS A 165 3.49 3.42 -9.25
C LYS A 165 4.75 3.72 -10.06
N VAL A 166 4.88 4.97 -10.50
CA VAL A 166 6.03 5.43 -11.29
C VAL A 166 6.98 6.16 -10.34
N ALA A 167 8.23 5.72 -10.30
CA ALA A 167 9.29 6.48 -9.66
C ALA A 167 9.65 7.72 -10.48
N SER A 168 9.90 8.82 -9.79
CA SER A 168 10.38 10.08 -10.33
C SER A 168 11.53 10.63 -9.50
N ASP A 169 12.26 11.56 -10.09
CA ASP A 169 13.35 12.27 -9.43
C ASP A 169 12.88 12.93 -8.12
N LEU A 170 13.76 12.96 -7.12
CA LEU A 170 13.52 13.72 -5.91
C LEU A 170 13.85 15.19 -6.18
N VAL A 171 12.84 16.05 -6.07
CA VAL A 171 13.00 17.50 -6.19
C VAL A 171 12.90 18.15 -4.81
N LEU A 172 14.00 18.75 -4.37
CA LEU A 172 14.12 19.43 -3.08
C LEU A 172 14.09 20.94 -3.29
N ASN A 173 13.29 21.65 -2.49
CA ASN A 173 13.31 23.11 -2.46
C ASN A 173 14.43 23.59 -1.55
N VAL A 174 15.18 24.58 -2.02
CA VAL A 174 16.32 25.18 -1.32
C VAL A 174 15.97 26.59 -0.86
N ASP A 175 15.90 26.80 0.45
CA ASP A 175 15.85 28.14 1.04
C ASP A 175 17.22 28.46 1.63
N ALA A 176 18.09 29.03 0.81
CA ALA A 176 19.46 29.40 1.18
C ALA A 176 19.50 30.46 2.30
N SER A 177 18.47 31.32 2.40
CA SER A 177 18.43 32.39 3.40
C SER A 177 18.16 31.86 4.80
N ASN A 178 17.29 30.86 4.92
CA ASN A 178 16.93 30.24 6.19
C ASN A 178 17.66 28.92 6.46
N ARG A 179 18.55 28.49 5.55
CA ARG A 179 19.23 27.19 5.59
C ARG A 179 18.26 26.02 5.74
N LEU A 180 17.19 26.02 4.93
CA LEU A 180 16.20 24.94 4.88
C LEU A 180 16.26 24.20 3.55
N LEU A 181 16.35 22.88 3.62
CA LEU A 181 16.17 21.97 2.50
C LEU A 181 14.84 21.27 2.72
N THR A 182 13.91 21.37 1.78
CA THR A 182 12.53 20.90 2.02
C THR A 182 12.01 20.03 0.90
N TRP A 183 11.34 18.94 1.27
CA TRP A 183 10.50 18.17 0.36
C TRP A 183 9.03 18.30 0.76
N THR A 184 8.13 18.28 -0.24
CA THR A 184 6.69 18.28 -0.02
C THR A 184 6.05 17.38 -1.07
N PRO A 185 5.26 16.37 -0.67
CA PRO A 185 4.58 15.49 -1.62
C PRO A 185 3.54 16.25 -2.43
N ALA A 186 3.34 15.86 -3.70
CA ALA A 186 2.20 16.34 -4.48
C ALA A 186 0.88 15.98 -3.81
N ASP A 187 -0.14 16.84 -3.98
CA ASP A 187 -1.49 16.62 -3.48
C ASP A 187 -2.56 17.02 -4.49
N ASN A 188 -3.76 16.45 -4.36
CA ASN A 188 -4.94 16.80 -5.17
C ASN A 188 -5.95 17.69 -4.42
N GLY A 189 -5.53 18.35 -3.34
CA GLY A 189 -6.37 19.12 -2.43
C GLY A 189 -7.24 18.28 -1.49
N GLN A 190 -7.13 16.96 -1.54
CA GLN A 190 -7.77 16.01 -0.63
C GLN A 190 -6.74 15.11 0.06
N GLN A 191 -5.74 14.68 -0.71
CA GLN A 191 -4.81 13.60 -0.39
C GLN A 191 -3.43 13.88 -0.94
N TYR A 192 -2.39 13.43 -0.23
CA TYR A 192 -1.04 13.32 -0.78
C TYR A 192 -0.98 12.14 -1.75
N LEU A 193 -0.24 12.34 -2.84
CA LEU A 193 -0.14 11.40 -3.96
C LEU A 193 1.23 10.74 -4.03
N GLU A 194 2.18 11.19 -3.23
CA GLU A 194 3.59 10.84 -3.36
C GLU A 194 4.21 10.49 -2.03
N THR A 195 5.17 9.57 -2.06
CA THR A 195 6.06 9.24 -0.94
C THR A 195 7.53 9.34 -1.37
N LEU A 196 8.38 9.74 -0.43
CA LEU A 196 9.82 9.76 -0.60
C LEU A 196 10.39 8.45 -0.05
N ILE A 197 11.13 7.72 -0.87
CA ILE A 197 11.61 6.37 -0.57
C ILE A 197 13.13 6.29 -0.73
N ILE A 198 13.76 5.55 0.18
CA ILE A 198 15.07 4.91 -0.01
C ILE A 198 14.79 3.43 -0.29
N GLY A 199 15.01 3.00 -1.52
CA GLY A 199 14.70 1.64 -1.97
C GLY A 199 15.88 0.96 -2.64
N THR A 200 15.77 -0.35 -2.82
CA THR A 200 16.81 -1.14 -3.51
C THR A 200 16.91 -0.74 -4.98
N TYR A 201 18.12 -0.47 -5.45
CA TYR A 201 18.35 -0.04 -6.83
C TYR A 201 17.99 -1.15 -7.84
N GLY A 202 17.29 -0.77 -8.91
CA GLY A 202 16.93 -1.67 -10.00
C GLY A 202 15.71 -2.55 -9.73
N GLN A 203 15.07 -2.40 -8.57
CA GLN A 203 13.77 -3.02 -8.30
C GLN A 203 12.62 -2.20 -8.88
N TYR A 204 11.45 -2.81 -9.00
CA TYR A 204 10.24 -2.09 -9.39
C TYR A 204 9.85 -1.11 -8.28
N SER A 205 9.34 0.05 -8.69
CA SER A 205 8.90 1.11 -7.79
C SER A 205 7.92 0.58 -6.74
N GLY A 206 8.24 0.81 -5.46
CA GLY A 206 7.40 0.44 -4.31
C GLY A 206 7.86 -0.83 -3.61
N SER A 207 8.84 -1.55 -4.17
CA SER A 207 9.36 -2.77 -3.56
C SER A 207 10.73 -2.61 -2.92
N GLN A 208 11.01 -3.50 -1.97
CA GLN A 208 12.30 -3.60 -1.27
C GLN A 208 12.75 -2.24 -0.74
N ILE A 209 11.82 -1.62 -0.01
CA ILE A 209 11.98 -0.33 0.64
C ILE A 209 12.87 -0.55 1.86
N TYR A 210 13.93 0.25 1.96
CA TYR A 210 14.87 0.22 3.07
C TYR A 210 14.47 1.24 4.13
N ASP A 211 14.02 2.40 3.68
CA ASP A 211 13.45 3.45 4.51
C ASP A 211 12.43 4.23 3.68
N GLN A 212 11.41 4.76 4.32
CA GLN A 212 10.41 5.57 3.67
C GLN A 212 9.96 6.72 4.55
N LEU A 213 9.85 7.88 3.92
CA LEU A 213 9.33 9.06 4.57
C LEU A 213 7.91 9.24 4.07
N TYR A 214 6.98 8.84 4.95
CA TYR A 214 5.52 8.74 4.83
C TYR A 214 4.95 7.36 4.57
N ASP A 215 3.92 7.10 5.37
CA ASP A 215 2.82 6.19 5.10
C ASP A 215 1.56 6.96 4.62
N CYS A 216 1.57 7.46 3.37
CA CYS A 216 0.40 8.16 2.80
C CYS A 216 -0.60 7.28 2.03
N ALA A 217 -0.41 5.95 1.97
CA ALA A 217 -1.41 5.04 1.42
C ALA A 217 -2.61 4.80 2.35
N PHE A 218 -2.51 5.14 3.64
CA PHE A 218 -3.58 4.88 4.63
C PHE A 218 -4.89 5.66 4.38
N ASN A 219 -4.89 6.65 3.49
CA ASN A 219 -6.12 7.32 3.05
C ASN A 219 -6.96 6.49 2.06
N ARG A 220 -6.44 5.37 1.56
CA ARG A 220 -7.13 4.41 0.68
C ARG A 220 -7.62 3.18 1.44
N VAL A 221 -7.35 3.07 2.73
CA VAL A 221 -7.78 1.93 3.56
C VAL A 221 -9.27 1.70 3.36
N ASN A 222 -9.56 0.52 2.81
CA ASN A 222 -10.90 0.05 2.50
C ASN A 222 -11.10 -1.38 3.04
N ALA A 223 -10.14 -1.89 3.82
CA ALA A 223 -10.19 -3.19 4.42
C ALA A 223 -9.33 -3.24 5.70
N ILE A 224 -9.61 -4.22 6.54
CA ILE A 224 -8.89 -4.52 7.78
C ILE A 224 -8.43 -5.96 7.70
N MET A 225 -7.21 -6.23 8.16
CA MET A 225 -6.73 -7.59 8.31
C MET A 225 -6.36 -7.85 9.76
N SER A 226 -6.73 -9.02 10.28
CA SER A 226 -6.45 -9.41 11.67
C SER A 226 -5.98 -10.85 11.76
N TRP A 227 -5.25 -11.15 12.83
CA TRP A 227 -4.75 -12.49 13.14
C TRP A 227 -4.58 -12.65 14.65
N ASN A 228 -4.58 -13.89 15.12
CA ASN A 228 -4.42 -14.22 16.53
C ASN A 228 -2.99 -14.63 16.86
N TYR A 229 -2.57 -14.29 18.07
CA TYR A 229 -1.29 -14.70 18.62
C TYR A 229 -1.31 -16.13 19.14
N VAL A 230 -0.22 -16.84 18.89
CA VAL A 230 0.08 -18.14 19.49
C VAL A 230 1.36 -18.06 20.33
N ASP A 231 1.41 -18.81 21.41
CA ASP A 231 2.59 -18.92 22.27
C ASP A 231 3.66 -19.86 21.68
N GLU A 232 4.76 -20.05 22.41
CA GLU A 232 5.86 -20.96 22.01
C GLU A 232 5.44 -22.44 21.87
N ASN A 233 4.27 -22.81 22.40
CA ASN A 233 3.72 -24.16 22.30
C ASN A 233 2.74 -24.31 21.12
N GLY A 234 2.41 -23.20 20.45
CA GLY A 234 1.40 -23.11 19.40
C GLY A 234 -0.03 -23.02 19.94
N ASP A 235 -0.21 -22.67 21.22
CA ASP A 235 -1.52 -22.46 21.83
C ASP A 235 -1.91 -20.98 21.71
N PHE A 236 -3.17 -20.69 21.40
CA PHE A 236 -3.65 -19.31 21.32
C PHE A 236 -3.47 -18.57 22.64
N VAL A 237 -2.92 -17.37 22.55
CA VAL A 237 -2.75 -16.49 23.71
C VAL A 237 -4.11 -15.88 24.07
N ILE A 238 -4.45 -15.91 25.35
CA ILE A 238 -5.70 -15.35 25.89
C ILE A 238 -5.36 -14.11 26.70
N GLY A 239 -5.94 -12.97 26.30
CA GLY A 239 -5.78 -11.69 26.99
C GLY A 239 -6.50 -11.64 28.34
N GLU A 240 -6.26 -10.57 29.09
CA GLU A 240 -6.84 -10.38 30.43
C GLU A 240 -8.38 -10.30 30.44
N ASP A 241 -8.99 -9.97 29.30
CA ASP A 241 -10.44 -9.89 29.10
C ASP A 241 -11.08 -11.25 28.77
N GLY A 242 -10.27 -12.30 28.63
CA GLY A 242 -10.71 -13.66 28.31
C GLY A 242 -10.92 -13.92 26.82
N ASN A 243 -10.59 -12.97 25.95
CA ASN A 243 -10.60 -13.15 24.50
C ASN A 243 -9.21 -13.51 23.97
N TYR A 244 -9.12 -13.96 22.73
CA TYR A 244 -7.83 -14.16 22.06
C TYR A 244 -7.07 -12.83 21.98
N GLU A 245 -5.75 -12.88 22.19
CA GLU A 245 -4.90 -11.74 21.84
C GLU A 245 -4.82 -11.66 20.31
N THR A 246 -5.42 -10.60 19.77
CA THR A 246 -5.54 -10.37 18.33
C THR A 246 -4.72 -9.15 17.95
N GLU A 247 -4.06 -9.24 16.80
CA GLU A 247 -3.47 -8.12 16.10
C GLU A 247 -4.29 -7.73 14.89
N SER A 248 -4.21 -6.45 14.52
CA SER A 248 -4.89 -5.97 13.33
C SER A 248 -4.10 -4.87 12.65
N THR A 249 -4.20 -4.84 11.33
CA THR A 249 -3.62 -3.80 10.49
C THR A 249 -4.63 -3.31 9.48
N TYR A 250 -4.44 -2.07 9.04
CA TYR A 250 -5.24 -1.50 7.96
C TYR A 250 -4.62 -1.85 6.62
N VAL A 251 -5.46 -2.27 5.69
CA VAL A 251 -5.02 -2.67 4.35
C VAL A 251 -5.81 -1.97 3.25
N TYR A 252 -5.17 -1.90 2.08
CA TYR A 252 -5.79 -1.42 0.86
C TYR A 252 -5.97 -2.61 -0.09
N ALA A 253 -7.22 -2.92 -0.42
CA ALA A 253 -7.59 -3.93 -1.39
C ALA A 253 -8.08 -3.23 -2.67
N GLU A 254 -7.22 -3.16 -3.67
CA GLU A 254 -7.58 -2.66 -4.99
C GLU A 254 -8.42 -3.71 -5.73
N LYS A 255 -9.67 -3.35 -6.06
CA LYS A 255 -10.59 -4.25 -6.75
C LYS A 255 -10.30 -4.29 -8.25
N SER A 256 -10.30 -5.49 -8.80
CA SER A 256 -10.28 -5.78 -10.24
C SER A 256 -11.47 -6.65 -10.64
N THR A 257 -11.61 -6.97 -11.93
CA THR A 257 -12.66 -7.88 -12.41
C THR A 257 -12.48 -9.30 -11.90
N ASP A 258 -11.23 -9.74 -11.72
CA ASP A 258 -10.88 -11.13 -11.43
C ASP A 258 -10.52 -11.36 -9.94
N GLY A 259 -10.62 -10.31 -9.11
CA GLY A 259 -10.31 -10.37 -7.69
C GLY A 259 -9.71 -9.09 -7.15
N TYR A 260 -8.76 -9.18 -6.23
CA TYR A 260 -8.17 -8.04 -5.53
C TYR A 260 -6.64 -8.08 -5.53
N THR A 261 -6.03 -6.91 -5.65
CA THR A 261 -4.63 -6.69 -5.27
C THR A 261 -4.60 -6.03 -3.90
N VAL A 262 -4.09 -6.73 -2.90
CA VAL A 262 -4.05 -6.31 -1.49
C VAL A 262 -2.64 -5.84 -1.13
N TYR A 263 -2.58 -4.70 -0.49
CA TYR A 263 -1.38 -4.04 0.00
C TYR A 263 -1.38 -4.00 1.53
N ASN A 264 -0.19 -3.92 2.13
CA ASN A 264 0.06 -4.00 3.56
C ASN A 264 -0.38 -5.33 4.19
N PHE A 265 -0.18 -6.41 3.44
CA PHE A 265 -0.67 -7.73 3.78
C PHE A 265 -0.03 -8.25 5.07
N CYS A 266 -0.86 -8.53 6.09
CA CYS A 266 -0.46 -8.93 7.45
C CYS A 266 0.58 -8.01 8.13
N ASP A 267 0.72 -6.74 7.71
CA ASP A 267 1.82 -5.86 8.13
C ASP A 267 3.19 -6.54 8.03
N PHE A 268 3.33 -7.43 7.04
CA PHE A 268 4.45 -8.38 7.02
C PHE A 268 5.77 -7.63 6.88
N SER A 269 6.78 -8.09 7.62
CA SER A 269 8.17 -7.71 7.39
C SER A 269 9.05 -8.95 7.51
N PRO A 270 9.85 -9.27 6.49
CA PRO A 270 10.64 -10.51 6.46
C PRO A 270 11.82 -10.52 7.43
N TYR A 271 12.14 -9.38 8.06
CA TYR A 271 13.20 -9.27 9.05
C TYR A 271 12.71 -8.49 10.27
N GLN A 272 12.90 -9.05 11.47
CA GLN A 272 12.65 -8.33 12.71
C GLN A 272 13.45 -7.01 12.74
N GLY A 273 12.74 -5.89 12.90
CA GLY A 273 13.33 -4.55 12.97
C GLY A 273 13.47 -3.81 11.63
N TYR A 274 12.92 -4.34 10.53
CA TYR A 274 12.79 -3.62 9.27
C TYR A 274 11.33 -3.23 9.02
N GLU A 275 11.10 -2.02 8.52
CA GLU A 275 9.81 -1.55 8.03
C GLU A 275 9.77 -1.74 6.50
N GLY A 276 8.61 -1.98 5.89
CA GLY A 276 8.44 -1.62 4.48
C GLY A 276 8.22 -2.74 3.47
N CYS A 277 7.29 -3.66 3.74
CA CYS A 277 6.67 -4.45 2.68
C CYS A 277 5.23 -4.01 2.35
N PHE A 278 4.80 -2.85 2.88
CA PHE A 278 3.43 -2.34 2.73
C PHE A 278 2.95 -2.22 1.27
N ASP A 279 3.84 -1.97 0.30
CA ASP A 279 3.45 -1.87 -1.12
C ASP A 279 3.71 -3.18 -1.91
N LEU A 280 4.10 -4.28 -1.25
CA LEU A 280 4.18 -5.59 -1.90
C LEU A 280 2.76 -6.07 -2.24
N PRO A 281 2.44 -6.24 -3.54
CA PRO A 281 1.10 -6.59 -3.95
C PRO A 281 0.83 -8.09 -3.76
N VAL A 282 -0.19 -8.42 -2.97
CA VAL A 282 -0.76 -9.77 -2.86
C VAL A 282 -1.97 -9.86 -3.78
N ASN A 283 -1.98 -10.82 -4.70
CA ASN A 283 -3.03 -10.93 -5.72
C ASN A 283 -3.92 -12.11 -5.34
N LEU A 284 -5.19 -11.81 -5.10
CA LEU A 284 -6.20 -12.76 -4.70
C LEU A 284 -7.25 -12.87 -5.80
N SER A 285 -7.43 -14.07 -6.37
CA SER A 285 -8.47 -14.33 -7.36
C SER A 285 -9.79 -14.59 -6.66
N ILE A 286 -10.88 -13.96 -7.09
CA ILE A 286 -12.21 -14.17 -6.49
C ILE A 286 -13.00 -15.25 -7.23
N ASP A 287 -13.57 -16.19 -6.47
CA ASP A 287 -14.64 -17.07 -6.93
C ASP A 287 -15.94 -16.66 -6.22
N LYS A 288 -16.82 -15.99 -6.97
CA LYS A 288 -18.11 -15.53 -6.45
C LYS A 288 -19.12 -16.66 -6.25
N GLU A 289 -18.94 -17.83 -6.85
CA GLU A 289 -19.84 -18.98 -6.66
C GLU A 289 -19.39 -19.80 -5.44
N ALA A 290 -18.09 -20.01 -5.28
CA ALA A 290 -17.51 -20.69 -4.13
C ALA A 290 -17.37 -19.80 -2.88
N HIS A 291 -17.56 -18.48 -3.04
CA HIS A 291 -17.31 -17.48 -2.02
C HIS A 291 -15.88 -17.51 -1.49
N THR A 292 -14.88 -17.56 -2.38
CA THR A 292 -13.47 -17.64 -1.99
C THR A 292 -12.60 -16.55 -2.60
N LEU A 293 -11.51 -16.24 -1.90
CA LEU A 293 -10.35 -15.53 -2.44
C LEU A 293 -9.14 -16.47 -2.42
N THR A 294 -8.42 -16.57 -3.51
CA THR A 294 -7.30 -17.52 -3.64
C THR A 294 -6.02 -16.85 -4.11
N ALA A 295 -4.92 -17.08 -3.39
CA ALA A 295 -3.56 -16.83 -3.86
C ALA A 295 -2.94 -18.15 -4.29
N THR A 296 -2.45 -18.24 -5.53
CA THR A 296 -1.80 -19.46 -6.05
C THR A 296 -0.41 -19.14 -6.57
N ASN A 297 0.58 -19.88 -6.09
CA ASN A 297 2.00 -19.81 -6.46
C ASN A 297 2.54 -18.38 -6.47
N GLN A 298 2.11 -17.56 -5.50
CA GLN A 298 2.48 -16.16 -5.44
C GLN A 298 3.80 -15.99 -4.69
N ALA A 299 4.82 -15.50 -5.39
CA ALA A 299 6.08 -15.07 -4.82
C ALA A 299 6.06 -13.56 -4.52
N LEU A 300 6.57 -13.20 -3.35
CA LEU A 300 6.80 -11.85 -2.85
C LEU A 300 8.33 -11.63 -2.73
N PRO A 301 8.98 -11.12 -3.78
CA PRO A 301 10.44 -10.96 -3.79
C PRO A 301 10.88 -9.82 -2.85
N PHE A 302 11.68 -10.14 -1.83
CA PHE A 302 12.23 -9.16 -0.91
C PHE A 302 13.72 -9.41 -0.61
N SER A 303 14.54 -8.36 -0.78
CA SER A 303 15.99 -8.37 -0.48
C SER A 303 16.75 -9.59 -1.05
N GLY A 304 16.39 -10.02 -2.26
CA GLY A 304 17.01 -11.17 -2.93
C GLY A 304 16.54 -12.55 -2.46
N VAL A 305 15.46 -12.62 -1.68
CA VAL A 305 14.76 -13.85 -1.28
C VAL A 305 13.33 -13.80 -1.80
N ASP A 306 12.86 -14.89 -2.38
CA ASP A 306 11.44 -15.05 -2.73
C ASP A 306 10.70 -15.62 -1.52
N PHE A 307 9.77 -14.84 -0.97
CA PHE A 307 8.80 -15.31 0.02
C PHE A 307 7.55 -15.81 -0.70
N TYR A 308 6.85 -16.79 -0.15
CA TYR A 308 5.66 -17.37 -0.75
C TYR A 308 4.52 -17.33 0.24
N LEU A 309 3.32 -16.95 -0.24
CA LEU A 309 2.09 -17.17 0.52
C LEU A 309 1.76 -18.66 0.44
N CYS A 310 1.73 -19.34 1.58
CA CYS A 310 1.49 -20.77 1.65
C CYS A 310 0.50 -21.15 2.77
N GLY A 311 -0.48 -21.98 2.42
CA GLY A 311 -1.31 -22.68 3.39
C GLY A 311 -0.63 -23.94 3.92
N VAL A 312 -1.33 -24.63 4.82
CA VAL A 312 -0.94 -25.92 5.40
C VAL A 312 -1.59 -27.08 4.64
N ASP A 313 -0.90 -28.20 4.47
CA ASP A 313 -1.51 -29.43 3.96
C ASP A 313 -2.27 -30.20 5.05
N ASN A 314 -2.91 -31.30 4.66
CA ASN A 314 -3.63 -32.21 5.56
C ASN A 314 -2.75 -32.87 6.65
N THR A 315 -1.43 -32.65 6.61
CA THR A 315 -0.49 -33.10 7.65
C THR A 315 -0.02 -31.97 8.55
N GLY A 316 -0.54 -30.75 8.36
CA GLY A 316 -0.17 -29.56 9.12
C GLY A 316 1.08 -28.86 8.59
N TYR A 317 1.65 -29.29 7.47
CA TYR A 317 2.91 -28.71 6.99
C TYR A 317 2.68 -27.65 5.92
N PHE A 318 3.39 -26.52 6.03
CA PHE A 318 3.40 -25.50 4.98
C PHE A 318 3.86 -26.09 3.64
N GLN A 319 3.07 -25.85 2.60
CA GLN A 319 3.38 -26.29 1.23
C GLN A 319 4.11 -25.20 0.49
N LEU A 320 5.34 -25.47 0.06
CA LEU A 320 6.12 -24.55 -0.78
C LEU A 320 6.16 -24.94 -2.26
N GLU A 321 5.70 -26.15 -2.60
CA GLU A 321 5.57 -26.58 -3.99
C GLU A 321 4.15 -26.25 -4.49
N ASN A 322 4.04 -25.34 -5.46
CA ASN A 322 2.77 -24.79 -5.93
C ASN A 322 1.88 -24.30 -4.76
N PRO A 323 2.40 -23.39 -3.91
CA PRO A 323 1.74 -22.99 -2.70
C PRO A 323 0.38 -22.35 -3.02
N GLU A 324 -0.61 -22.63 -2.20
CA GLU A 324 -1.95 -22.06 -2.33
C GLU A 324 -2.46 -21.63 -0.96
N VAL A 325 -3.17 -20.50 -0.94
CA VAL A 325 -3.91 -20.01 0.22
C VAL A 325 -5.31 -19.70 -0.26
N ILE A 326 -6.31 -20.23 0.44
CA ILE A 326 -7.72 -19.99 0.15
C ILE A 326 -8.34 -19.34 1.38
N PHE A 327 -8.89 -18.15 1.19
CA PHE A 327 -9.79 -17.53 2.13
C PHE A 327 -11.23 -17.88 1.73
N VAL A 328 -12.01 -18.35 2.70
CA VAL A 328 -13.47 -18.55 2.53
C VAL A 328 -14.16 -17.33 3.10
N GLY A 329 -15.11 -16.75 2.38
CA GLY A 329 -15.76 -15.53 2.79
C GLY A 329 -17.27 -15.59 2.83
N ASP A 330 -17.85 -14.68 3.58
CA ASP A 330 -19.28 -14.46 3.67
C ASP A 330 -19.59 -12.96 3.76
N GLU A 331 -20.79 -12.59 3.33
CA GLU A 331 -21.29 -11.22 3.52
C GLU A 331 -22.04 -11.07 4.83
N ILE A 332 -21.70 -10.02 5.57
CA ILE A 332 -22.21 -9.76 6.92
C ILE A 332 -22.80 -8.36 6.95
N GLU A 333 -24.05 -8.22 7.40
CA GLU A 333 -24.65 -6.93 7.70
C GLU A 333 -24.22 -6.49 9.11
N ILE A 334 -23.36 -5.46 9.19
CA ILE A 334 -22.83 -4.96 10.46
C ILE A 334 -23.59 -3.73 10.98
N ALA A 335 -24.40 -3.10 10.11
CA ALA A 335 -25.35 -2.04 10.46
C ALA A 335 -26.48 -2.01 9.43
N GLU A 336 -27.59 -1.34 9.75
CA GLU A 336 -28.74 -1.22 8.86
C GLU A 336 -28.34 -0.72 7.46
N ASN A 337 -28.51 -1.57 6.44
CA ASN A 337 -28.11 -1.34 5.04
C ASN A 337 -26.59 -1.18 4.81
N TYR A 338 -25.75 -1.68 5.71
CA TYR A 338 -24.30 -1.69 5.56
C TYR A 338 -23.76 -3.12 5.66
N THR A 339 -23.46 -3.67 4.49
CA THR A 339 -22.92 -5.02 4.31
C THR A 339 -21.44 -4.94 3.97
N VAL A 340 -20.66 -5.79 4.62
CA VAL A 340 -19.23 -6.00 4.39
C VAL A 340 -19.00 -7.44 3.95
N THR A 341 -17.83 -7.76 3.41
CA THR A 341 -17.43 -9.15 3.19
C THR A 341 -16.26 -9.49 4.09
N ASP A 342 -16.43 -10.56 4.85
CA ASP A 342 -15.43 -11.10 5.75
C ASP A 342 -14.84 -12.37 5.13
N PHE A 343 -13.54 -12.40 4.94
CA PHE A 343 -12.78 -13.53 4.37
C PHE A 343 -11.86 -14.11 5.42
N TYR A 344 -11.83 -15.43 5.54
CA TYR A 344 -11.13 -16.14 6.61
C TYR A 344 -10.26 -17.29 6.11
N THR A 345 -9.08 -17.47 6.72
CA THR A 345 -8.24 -18.69 6.61
C THR A 345 -7.66 -19.07 7.96
N GLU A 346 -7.58 -20.37 8.27
CA GLU A 346 -7.11 -20.87 9.56
C GLU A 346 -5.62 -20.62 9.80
N VAL A 347 -4.79 -20.89 8.78
CA VAL A 347 -3.33 -20.76 8.87
C VAL A 347 -2.79 -20.20 7.56
N LEU A 348 -1.91 -19.21 7.68
CA LEU A 348 -1.26 -18.54 6.56
C LEU A 348 0.23 -18.37 6.87
N GLY A 349 1.10 -18.87 6.00
CA GLY A 349 2.53 -18.60 6.04
C GLY A 349 2.94 -17.61 4.95
N ILE A 350 3.86 -16.72 5.28
CA ILE A 350 4.61 -15.92 4.30
C ILE A 350 6.08 -16.30 4.47
N LEU A 351 6.53 -17.29 3.70
CA LEU A 351 7.78 -18.02 3.98
C LEU A 351 8.77 -17.97 2.81
N GLY A 352 10.04 -17.70 3.10
CA GLY A 352 11.15 -17.74 2.17
C GLY A 352 12.22 -18.75 2.59
N VAL A 353 12.93 -19.34 1.62
CA VAL A 353 13.97 -20.34 1.88
C VAL A 353 15.29 -19.91 1.26
N VAL A 354 16.35 -19.87 2.07
CA VAL A 354 17.73 -19.63 1.60
C VAL A 354 18.62 -20.77 2.08
N GLY A 355 19.03 -21.63 1.15
CA GLY A 355 19.86 -22.80 1.45
C GLY A 355 19.09 -23.84 2.30
N GLN A 356 19.42 -23.94 3.59
CA GLN A 356 18.72 -24.80 4.56
C GLN A 356 17.93 -23.99 5.60
N ASN A 357 17.98 -22.66 5.52
CA ASN A 357 17.32 -21.77 6.48
C ASN A 357 15.99 -21.30 5.91
N MET A 358 15.00 -21.20 6.79
CA MET A 358 13.71 -20.58 6.51
C MET A 358 13.63 -19.21 7.16
N TYR A 359 12.92 -18.31 6.51
CA TYR A 359 12.64 -16.94 6.96
C TYR A 359 11.16 -16.66 6.74
N GLY A 360 10.57 -15.77 7.53
CA GLY A 360 9.18 -15.36 7.37
C GLY A 360 8.39 -15.44 8.68
N ALA A 361 7.07 -15.45 8.53
CA ALA A 361 6.12 -15.51 9.63
C ALA A 361 4.92 -16.38 9.25
N ASP A 362 4.31 -16.98 10.25
CA ASP A 362 3.04 -17.66 10.22
C ASP A 362 1.99 -16.88 11.01
N PHE A 363 0.76 -16.92 10.51
CA PHE A 363 -0.38 -16.19 11.02
C PHE A 363 -1.55 -17.18 11.19
N TYR A 364 -2.31 -17.00 12.26
CA TYR A 364 -3.38 -17.91 12.69
C TYR A 364 -4.70 -17.17 12.76
N ASP A 365 -5.77 -17.82 12.33
CA ASP A 365 -7.12 -17.24 12.22
C ASP A 365 -7.10 -15.88 11.52
N VAL A 366 -6.60 -15.88 10.28
CA VAL A 366 -6.42 -14.66 9.52
C VAL A 366 -7.74 -14.25 8.88
N GLU A 367 -8.18 -13.05 9.21
CA GLU A 367 -9.37 -12.42 8.66
C GLU A 367 -8.99 -11.25 7.77
N LEU A 368 -9.66 -11.12 6.63
CA LEU A 368 -9.62 -9.97 5.74
C LEU A 368 -11.05 -9.44 5.60
N LEU A 369 -11.34 -8.36 6.33
CA LEU A 369 -12.62 -7.67 6.28
C LEU A 369 -12.60 -6.60 5.20
N LEU A 370 -13.24 -6.87 4.06
CA LEU A 370 -13.49 -5.88 3.03
C LEU A 370 -14.68 -5.00 3.42
N LEU A 371 -14.49 -3.68 3.45
CA LEU A 371 -15.55 -2.74 3.85
C LEU A 371 -16.64 -2.55 2.78
N GLU A 372 -16.53 -3.24 1.64
CA GLU A 372 -17.52 -3.28 0.57
C GLU A 372 -17.91 -4.74 0.28
N PRO A 373 -19.17 -5.00 -0.11
CA PRO A 373 -19.64 -6.34 -0.44
C PRO A 373 -18.99 -6.88 -1.72
N ALA A 374 -18.45 -8.10 -1.67
CA ALA A 374 -17.71 -8.76 -2.73
C ALA A 374 -18.59 -9.67 -3.62
N PHE A 375 -19.74 -10.15 -3.12
CA PHE A 375 -20.56 -11.17 -3.79
C PHE A 375 -21.91 -10.63 -4.29
N SER A 376 -22.60 -9.78 -3.51
CA SER A 376 -23.95 -9.28 -3.80
C SER A 376 -24.00 -7.89 -4.45
N GLY A 377 -22.85 -7.22 -4.59
CA GLY A 377 -22.73 -5.87 -5.13
C GLY A 377 -22.36 -5.83 -6.62
N SER A 378 -23.19 -5.13 -7.42
CA SER A 378 -22.99 -4.84 -8.84
C SER A 378 -21.56 -4.39 -9.16
N ASP A 379 -20.98 -4.93 -10.23
CA ASP A 379 -19.66 -4.58 -10.79
C ASP A 379 -19.51 -3.11 -11.27
N ASP A 380 -20.36 -2.19 -10.79
CA ASP A 380 -20.51 -0.78 -11.22
C ASP A 380 -20.65 0.23 -10.04
N ALA A 381 -20.31 -0.13 -8.80
CA ALA A 381 -20.23 0.87 -7.70
C ALA A 381 -18.98 1.77 -7.77
N GLY A 382 -18.19 1.66 -8.84
CA GLY A 382 -17.19 2.65 -9.22
C GLY A 382 -17.88 3.99 -9.47
N ILE A 383 -17.75 4.91 -8.51
CA ILE A 383 -18.42 6.20 -8.47
C ILE A 383 -19.93 6.01 -8.36
N ALA A 384 -20.43 5.87 -7.13
CA ALA A 384 -21.73 6.45 -6.82
C ALA A 384 -21.66 7.93 -7.21
N SER A 385 -22.09 8.23 -8.45
CA SER A 385 -22.39 9.57 -8.89
C SER A 385 -23.19 10.15 -7.74
N VAL A 386 -22.68 11.23 -7.14
CA VAL A 386 -23.39 11.99 -6.12
C VAL A 386 -24.83 12.01 -6.60
N VAL A 387 -25.71 11.28 -5.91
CA VAL A 387 -27.13 11.33 -6.19
C VAL A 387 -27.51 12.71 -5.68
N VAL A 388 -27.26 13.71 -6.53
CA VAL A 388 -27.88 15.00 -6.40
C VAL A 388 -29.32 14.65 -6.70
N ASP A 389 -30.09 14.52 -5.63
CA ASP A 389 -31.52 14.30 -5.61
C ASP A 389 -32.13 15.08 -6.79
N ASN A 390 -32.31 14.37 -7.91
CA ASN A 390 -32.77 14.98 -9.14
C ASN A 390 -34.25 15.15 -8.87
N ASN A 391 -34.60 16.33 -8.37
CA ASN A 391 -35.95 16.76 -8.06
C ASN A 391 -36.82 16.76 -9.34
N GLN A 392 -37.11 15.58 -9.89
CA GLN A 392 -37.94 15.36 -11.08
C GLN A 392 -39.37 15.86 -10.85
N ASN A 393 -39.75 16.08 -9.60
CA ASN A 393 -41.03 16.63 -9.17
C ASN A 393 -40.98 18.16 -8.91
N ALA A 394 -39.82 18.82 -9.07
CA ALA A 394 -39.77 20.28 -8.93
C ALA A 394 -40.51 20.97 -10.09
N PRO A 395 -41.03 22.20 -9.86
CA PRO A 395 -41.64 23.01 -10.90
C PRO A 395 -40.70 23.24 -12.09
N VAL A 396 -41.27 23.20 -13.29
CA VAL A 396 -40.54 23.50 -14.53
C VAL A 396 -40.55 25.00 -14.77
N GLU A 397 -39.38 25.58 -15.03
CA GLU A 397 -39.21 26.99 -15.34
C GLU A 397 -38.46 27.16 -16.66
N TYR A 398 -38.83 28.17 -17.44
CA TYR A 398 -38.16 28.48 -18.71
C TYR A 398 -37.48 29.85 -18.63
N PHE A 399 -36.31 29.96 -19.24
CA PHE A 399 -35.55 31.21 -19.37
C PHE A 399 -35.12 31.41 -20.83
N ASN A 400 -35.04 32.66 -21.29
CA ASN A 400 -34.40 32.97 -22.57
C ASN A 400 -32.86 32.83 -22.46
N LEU A 401 -32.15 32.96 -23.58
CA LEU A 401 -30.68 32.82 -23.61
C LEU A 401 -29.93 33.93 -22.86
N GLN A 402 -30.63 34.98 -22.45
CA GLN A 402 -30.14 36.07 -21.63
C GLN A 402 -30.45 35.88 -20.14
N GLY A 403 -31.05 34.74 -19.75
CA GLY A 403 -31.35 34.40 -18.36
C GLY A 403 -32.62 35.05 -17.79
N VAL A 404 -33.51 35.59 -18.63
CA VAL A 404 -34.81 36.16 -18.21
C VAL A 404 -35.87 35.06 -18.20
N ARG A 405 -36.62 34.92 -17.09
CA ARG A 405 -37.70 33.94 -16.92
C ARG A 405 -38.88 34.20 -17.87
N VAL A 406 -39.47 33.15 -18.42
CA VAL A 406 -40.57 33.18 -19.40
C VAL A 406 -41.68 32.25 -18.94
N GLU A 407 -42.85 32.81 -18.60
CA GLU A 407 -44.00 32.05 -18.05
C GLU A 407 -44.72 31.22 -19.12
N ASN A 408 -44.76 31.69 -20.37
CA ASN A 408 -45.45 31.02 -21.48
C ASN A 408 -44.52 30.97 -22.71
N PRO A 409 -43.61 29.99 -22.80
CA PRO A 409 -42.68 29.90 -23.92
C PRO A 409 -43.45 29.60 -25.23
N SER A 410 -43.24 30.42 -26.25
CA SER A 410 -43.69 30.13 -27.62
C SER A 410 -42.70 29.20 -28.33
N ALA A 411 -42.98 28.77 -29.56
CA ALA A 411 -42.01 28.00 -30.36
C ALA A 411 -40.66 28.75 -30.43
N GLY A 412 -39.57 28.11 -29.98
CA GLY A 412 -38.27 28.76 -29.82
C GLY A 412 -37.30 28.03 -28.90
N LEU A 413 -36.08 28.55 -28.77
CA LEU A 413 -35.00 27.97 -27.97
C LEU A 413 -34.94 28.59 -26.58
N TYR A 414 -35.00 27.76 -25.54
CA TYR A 414 -35.04 28.17 -24.14
C TYR A 414 -34.07 27.37 -23.27
N ILE A 415 -33.82 27.88 -22.08
CA ILE A 415 -33.19 27.15 -20.98
C ILE A 415 -34.32 26.68 -20.05
N ARG A 416 -34.52 25.36 -19.94
CA ARG A 416 -35.48 24.73 -19.03
C ARG A 416 -34.76 24.34 -17.75
N ARG A 417 -35.20 24.88 -16.62
CA ARG A 417 -34.75 24.52 -15.27
C ARG A 417 -35.81 23.68 -14.58
N GLN A 418 -35.41 22.54 -14.02
CA GLN A 418 -36.25 21.71 -13.17
C GLN A 418 -35.40 21.15 -12.03
N GLY A 419 -35.67 21.59 -10.81
CA GLY A 419 -34.83 21.27 -9.65
C GLY A 419 -33.39 21.80 -9.85
N ASN A 420 -32.41 20.90 -9.74
CA ASN A 420 -30.99 21.12 -9.99
C ASN A 420 -30.60 21.01 -11.47
N GLN A 421 -31.49 20.52 -12.35
CA GLN A 421 -31.20 20.32 -13.77
C GLN A 421 -31.51 21.57 -14.59
N THR A 422 -30.56 21.98 -15.43
CA THR A 422 -30.71 23.08 -16.39
C THR A 422 -30.29 22.60 -17.77
N ILE A 423 -31.24 22.56 -18.71
CA ILE A 423 -31.01 22.04 -20.07
C ILE A 423 -31.52 23.02 -21.13
N LYS A 424 -30.87 23.06 -22.30
CA LYS A 424 -31.34 23.84 -23.45
C LYS A 424 -32.40 23.02 -24.19
N VAL A 425 -33.60 23.57 -24.36
CA VAL A 425 -34.72 22.88 -25.03
C VAL A 425 -35.28 23.71 -26.16
N LEU A 426 -35.68 23.04 -27.23
CA LEU A 426 -36.49 23.63 -28.29
C LEU A 426 -37.96 23.37 -27.97
N VAL A 427 -38.69 24.43 -27.63
CA VAL A 427 -40.15 24.39 -27.52
C VAL A 427 -40.70 24.47 -28.93
N LYS A 428 -41.58 23.53 -29.32
CA LYS A 428 -42.14 23.42 -30.67
C LYS A 428 -43.53 24.01 -30.73
#